data_AF-A0ABD7CW78-F1
#
_entry.id   AF-A0ABD7CW78-F1
#
_cell.length_a   1.000
_cell.length_b   1.000
_cell.length_c   1.000
_cell.angle_alpha   90.00
_cell.angle_beta   90.00
_cell.angle_gamma   90.00
#
_symmetry.space_group_name_H-M   'P 1'
#
loop_
_entity.id
_entity.type
_entity.pdbx_description
1 polymer ?
#
loop_
_entity_poly.entity_id
_entity_poly.type
_entity_poly.pdbx_seq_one_letter_code
_entity_poly.pdbx_strand_id
1 'polypeptide(L)'
;MSPHFPTTARLGFGGLALLLVLAGSALPATAAAADPADGPGAATVEEQRLDRAAPREILRRSGFDAAAPRFRQALERSRSYAQAERAVARHGAALWRRAVNRAQGRGPAAGDLSRGDDRPLYWARLALSRELRTWTPSFALNAQRRETLDTALETASRGQRDVGFPDRRVKRVLVTGFDPFTLDRDVRIGNPSGASALALDGTLVRTADGPARIETVVFPVRWSDFAEGAVERAVARHLPHLDLFTTISQGRVGRFDVERTNGAWRGGFPDNENASSTGPVPVTDPGTQPQWTSTTLPYRRLAEAETGPFPVYDNTEVTEVPAGGTEPVTRPDGPTPGSSARAGGGGDYLSNEIAYRVTLLRDRLRLRHLPGGHLHTPVLRFGAENTDPRTGTVTDPEFERNRSDIVRQVRELVRTAVAP
;
A
#
# COMPACT_ATOMS: atom_id res chain seq x y z
N MET A 1 20.93 43.28 34.78
CA MET A 1 20.25 43.78 33.56
C MET A 1 20.57 42.79 32.45
N SER A 2 19.61 41.94 32.11
CA SER A 2 19.72 40.90 31.08
C SER A 2 19.26 41.48 29.74
N PRO A 3 19.87 41.13 28.59
CA PRO A 3 19.28 41.46 27.31
C PRO A 3 18.30 40.37 26.88
N HIS A 4 17.08 40.79 26.52
CA HIS A 4 16.08 40.00 25.84
C HIS A 4 16.49 39.74 24.38
N PHE A 5 16.31 38.50 23.91
CA PHE A 5 16.27 38.17 22.49
C PHE A 5 14.82 38.21 22.00
N PRO A 6 14.51 38.76 20.81
CA PRO A 6 13.17 38.72 20.26
C PRO A 6 12.93 37.43 19.48
N THR A 7 11.77 36.82 19.74
CA THR A 7 11.17 35.71 19.02
C THR A 7 10.76 36.17 17.62
N THR A 8 11.41 35.66 16.56
CA THR A 8 10.97 35.91 15.19
C THR A 8 9.83 34.96 14.82
N ALA A 9 8.60 35.48 14.84
CA ALA A 9 7.47 34.89 14.13
C ALA A 9 7.70 35.03 12.63
N ARG A 10 7.77 33.92 11.90
CA ARG A 10 7.75 33.94 10.43
C ARG A 10 6.29 34.03 9.97
N LEU A 11 5.88 35.25 9.62
CA LEU A 11 4.66 35.51 8.85
C LEU A 11 4.78 34.85 7.48
N GLY A 12 3.81 33.98 7.18
CA GLY A 12 3.68 33.33 5.88
C GLY A 12 3.33 34.35 4.80
N PHE A 13 4.21 34.49 3.81
CA PHE A 13 3.85 35.11 2.55
C PHE A 13 3.05 34.09 1.74
N GLY A 14 1.83 34.49 1.38
CA GLY A 14 0.90 33.73 0.56
C GLY A 14 1.53 33.33 -0.77
N GLY A 15 1.84 32.05 -0.89
CA GLY A 15 2.06 31.39 -2.16
C GLY A 15 0.71 31.00 -2.74
N LEU A 16 0.41 31.50 -3.95
CA LEU A 16 -0.67 31.01 -4.80
C LEU A 16 -0.61 29.47 -4.82
N ALA A 17 -1.59 28.82 -4.19
CA ALA A 17 -1.78 27.40 -4.27
C ALA A 17 -2.25 27.07 -5.69
N LEU A 18 -1.32 26.64 -6.54
CA LEU A 18 -1.67 25.99 -7.79
C LEU A 18 -2.25 24.61 -7.46
N LEU A 19 -3.55 24.61 -7.15
CA LEU A 19 -4.38 23.42 -7.09
C LEU A 19 -4.29 22.72 -8.45
N LEU A 20 -3.54 21.61 -8.52
CA LEU A 20 -3.85 20.59 -9.52
C LEU A 20 -5.16 19.93 -9.11
N VAL A 21 -6.25 20.60 -9.43
CA VAL A 21 -7.51 19.94 -9.73
C VAL A 21 -7.20 18.99 -10.88
N LEU A 22 -7.42 17.70 -10.69
CA LEU A 22 -7.54 16.75 -11.79
C LEU A 22 -8.86 17.06 -12.54
N ALA A 23 -8.95 18.24 -13.15
CA ALA A 23 -9.93 18.58 -14.15
C ALA A 23 -9.34 18.21 -15.52
N GLY A 24 -9.11 16.90 -15.69
CA GLY A 24 -9.10 16.33 -17.02
C GLY A 24 -10.56 16.12 -17.38
N SER A 25 -11.11 16.93 -18.28
CA SER A 25 -12.34 16.60 -19.00
C SER A 25 -12.07 15.38 -19.86
N ALA A 26 -12.10 14.21 -19.23
CA ALA A 26 -12.33 12.95 -19.91
C ALA A 26 -13.83 12.90 -20.16
N LEU A 27 -14.22 12.94 -21.43
CA LEU A 27 -15.54 12.47 -21.86
C LEU A 27 -15.81 11.13 -21.16
N PRO A 28 -17.03 10.88 -20.67
CA PRO A 28 -17.34 9.63 -19.99
C PRO A 28 -17.14 8.50 -21.00
N ALA A 29 -16.02 7.80 -20.89
CA ALA A 29 -15.95 6.43 -21.38
C ALA A 29 -16.99 5.69 -20.53
N THR A 30 -18.08 5.27 -21.17
CA THR A 30 -19.07 4.40 -20.57
C THR A 30 -18.35 3.24 -19.89
N ALA A 31 -18.33 3.27 -18.55
CA ALA A 31 -17.76 2.20 -17.74
C ALA A 31 -18.63 0.97 -17.96
N ALA A 32 -18.10 -0.01 -18.69
CA ALA A 32 -18.66 -1.35 -18.69
C ALA A 32 -18.43 -1.96 -17.30
N ALA A 33 -19.42 -2.68 -16.79
CA ALA A 33 -19.18 -3.61 -15.70
C ALA A 33 -18.04 -4.55 -16.12
N ALA A 34 -17.05 -4.75 -15.26
CA ALA A 34 -15.99 -5.70 -15.54
C ALA A 34 -16.62 -7.09 -15.71
N ASP A 35 -16.53 -7.66 -16.91
CA ASP A 35 -16.84 -9.06 -17.11
C ASP A 35 -15.86 -9.88 -16.25
N PRO A 36 -16.34 -10.83 -15.43
CA PRO A 36 -15.45 -11.78 -14.79
C PRO A 36 -14.65 -12.47 -15.90
N ALA A 37 -13.34 -12.61 -15.71
CA ALA A 37 -12.41 -13.21 -16.67
C ALA A 37 -13.08 -14.26 -17.56
N ASP A 38 -13.05 -14.04 -18.89
CA ASP A 38 -13.69 -14.88 -19.91
C ASP A 38 -13.26 -16.36 -19.77
N GLY A 39 -14.01 -17.12 -18.99
CA GLY A 39 -13.85 -18.57 -18.82
C GLY A 39 -12.73 -19.03 -17.87
N PRO A 40 -12.78 -20.31 -17.43
CA PRO A 40 -11.75 -20.90 -16.59
C PRO A 40 -10.40 -20.89 -17.32
N GLY A 41 -9.43 -20.12 -16.79
CA GLY A 41 -8.06 -20.08 -17.29
C GLY A 41 -7.65 -18.83 -18.07
N ALA A 42 -8.58 -17.90 -18.36
CA ALA A 42 -8.23 -16.61 -18.93
C ALA A 42 -7.42 -15.76 -17.95
N ALA A 43 -6.39 -15.08 -18.46
CA ALA A 43 -5.54 -14.20 -17.67
C ALA A 43 -6.33 -12.96 -17.20
N THR A 44 -6.14 -12.57 -15.94
CA THR A 44 -6.71 -11.31 -15.42
C THR A 44 -6.08 -10.10 -16.10
N VAL A 45 -6.66 -8.90 -15.93
CA VAL A 45 -6.12 -7.67 -16.50
C VAL A 45 -4.72 -7.39 -15.93
N GLU A 46 -4.48 -7.66 -14.65
CA GLU A 46 -3.13 -7.63 -14.07
C GLU A 46 -2.17 -8.62 -14.76
N GLU A 47 -2.58 -9.87 -14.89
CA GLU A 47 -1.76 -10.93 -15.48
C GLU A 47 -1.44 -10.68 -16.97
N GLN A 48 -2.35 -10.05 -17.73
CA GLN A 48 -2.12 -9.66 -19.13
C GLN A 48 -0.97 -8.65 -19.27
N ARG A 49 -0.75 -7.79 -18.26
CA ARG A 49 0.33 -6.78 -18.30
C ARG A 49 1.73 -7.42 -18.23
N LEU A 50 1.86 -8.66 -17.77
CA LEU A 50 3.13 -9.40 -17.76
C LEU A 50 3.75 -9.55 -19.16
N ASP A 51 2.94 -9.47 -20.21
CA ASP A 51 3.41 -9.62 -21.58
C ASP A 51 3.99 -8.35 -22.19
N ARG A 52 3.88 -7.22 -21.49
CA ARG A 52 4.53 -5.95 -21.87
C ARG A 52 6.04 -6.01 -21.65
N ALA A 53 6.79 -5.18 -22.38
CA ALA A 53 8.25 -5.18 -22.37
C ALA A 53 8.84 -4.85 -20.98
N ALA A 54 8.32 -3.82 -20.30
CA ALA A 54 8.86 -3.35 -19.03
C ALA A 54 8.77 -4.39 -17.89
N PRO A 55 7.64 -5.08 -17.64
CA PRO A 55 7.59 -6.16 -16.64
C PRO A 55 8.59 -7.29 -16.91
N ARG A 56 8.73 -7.72 -18.17
CA ARG A 56 9.71 -8.74 -18.58
C ARG A 56 11.15 -8.27 -18.33
N GLU A 57 11.45 -7.02 -18.67
CA GLU A 57 12.75 -6.42 -18.39
C GLU A 57 13.02 -6.35 -16.88
N ILE A 58 12.06 -5.88 -16.08
CA ILE A 58 12.18 -5.77 -14.62
C ILE A 58 12.45 -7.13 -13.99
N LEU A 59 11.71 -8.18 -14.39
CA LEU A 59 11.92 -9.53 -13.87
C LEU A 59 13.31 -10.07 -14.23
N ARG A 60 13.76 -9.90 -15.48
CA ARG A 60 15.09 -10.33 -15.94
C ARG A 60 16.20 -9.57 -15.19
N ARG A 61 16.11 -8.25 -15.14
CA ARG A 61 17.13 -7.36 -14.54
C ARG A 61 17.14 -7.37 -13.01
N SER A 62 16.12 -7.91 -12.35
CA SER A 62 16.12 -8.18 -10.91
C SER A 62 16.46 -9.62 -10.54
N GLY A 63 16.50 -10.52 -11.53
CA GLY A 63 16.66 -11.97 -11.38
C GLY A 63 15.41 -12.69 -10.84
N PHE A 64 14.24 -12.04 -10.82
CA PHE A 64 12.99 -12.62 -10.33
C PHE A 64 12.26 -13.46 -11.40
N ASP A 65 12.69 -13.39 -12.65
CA ASP A 65 12.23 -14.21 -13.79
C ASP A 65 12.26 -15.74 -13.52
N ALA A 66 13.20 -16.23 -12.72
CA ALA A 66 13.27 -17.64 -12.36
C ALA A 66 12.18 -18.11 -11.36
N ALA A 67 11.37 -17.21 -10.79
CA ALA A 67 10.38 -17.57 -9.77
C ALA A 67 9.23 -18.42 -10.36
N ALA A 68 8.63 -17.97 -11.46
CA ALA A 68 7.49 -18.65 -12.09
C ALA A 68 7.87 -20.03 -12.66
N PRO A 69 8.97 -20.21 -13.43
CA PRO A 69 9.38 -21.53 -13.90
C PRO A 69 9.63 -22.55 -12.78
N ARG A 70 10.21 -22.13 -11.65
CA ARG A 70 10.42 -23.00 -10.48
C ARG A 70 9.11 -23.37 -9.80
N PHE A 71 8.17 -22.42 -9.73
CA PHE A 71 6.86 -22.65 -9.15
C PHE A 71 6.03 -23.61 -10.02
N ARG A 72 5.99 -23.41 -11.34
CA ARG A 72 5.37 -24.33 -12.29
C ARG A 72 5.87 -25.77 -12.13
N GLN A 73 7.19 -25.97 -12.07
CA GLN A 73 7.76 -27.31 -11.82
C GLN A 73 7.31 -27.90 -10.49
N ALA A 74 7.12 -27.09 -9.45
CA ALA A 74 6.64 -27.57 -8.14
C ALA A 74 5.16 -27.97 -8.20
N LEU A 75 4.33 -27.24 -8.96
CA LEU A 75 2.94 -27.61 -9.24
C LEU A 75 2.88 -28.91 -10.05
N GLU A 76 3.63 -29.03 -11.14
CA GLU A 76 3.71 -30.22 -11.99
C GLU A 76 4.16 -31.49 -11.23
N ARG A 77 5.00 -31.34 -10.20
CA ARG A 77 5.45 -32.45 -9.34
C ARG A 77 4.48 -32.78 -8.21
N SER A 78 3.49 -31.94 -7.94
CA SER A 78 2.51 -32.18 -6.89
C SER A 78 1.51 -33.25 -7.32
N ARG A 79 1.43 -34.34 -6.55
CA ARG A 79 0.55 -35.50 -6.81
C ARG A 79 -0.73 -35.48 -5.97
N SER A 80 -0.88 -34.50 -5.09
CA SER A 80 -2.10 -34.30 -4.29
C SER A 80 -2.33 -32.83 -3.95
N TYR A 81 -3.57 -32.49 -3.58
CA TYR A 81 -3.93 -31.14 -3.14
C TYR A 81 -3.04 -30.64 -2.00
N ALA A 82 -2.79 -31.49 -0.99
CA ALA A 82 -1.94 -31.11 0.15
C ALA A 82 -0.48 -30.84 -0.25
N GLN A 83 0.04 -31.53 -1.28
CA GLN A 83 1.37 -31.22 -1.82
C GLN A 83 1.38 -29.88 -2.57
N ALA A 84 0.33 -29.62 -3.36
CA ALA A 84 0.18 -28.36 -4.08
C ALA A 84 0.05 -27.17 -3.11
N GLU A 85 -0.77 -27.30 -2.08
CA GLU A 85 -0.93 -26.26 -1.04
C GLU A 85 0.40 -25.94 -0.34
N ARG A 86 1.18 -26.97 0.04
CA ARG A 86 2.53 -26.77 0.58
C ARG A 86 3.47 -26.10 -0.42
N ALA A 87 3.40 -26.47 -1.71
CA ALA A 87 4.21 -25.86 -2.75
C ALA A 87 3.85 -24.37 -2.93
N VAL A 88 2.57 -24.04 -3.00
CA VAL A 88 2.04 -22.67 -3.11
C VAL A 88 2.50 -21.82 -1.93
N ALA A 89 2.22 -22.26 -0.70
CA ALA A 89 2.60 -21.51 0.50
C ALA A 89 4.13 -21.30 0.58
N ARG A 90 4.92 -22.33 0.28
CA ARG A 90 6.38 -22.24 0.29
C ARG A 90 6.93 -21.27 -0.74
N HIS A 91 6.42 -21.32 -1.98
CA HIS A 91 6.89 -20.44 -3.06
C HIS A 91 6.45 -18.99 -2.85
N GLY A 92 5.22 -18.75 -2.38
CA GLY A 92 4.77 -17.40 -2.01
C GLY A 92 5.63 -16.80 -0.90
N ALA A 93 5.86 -17.55 0.19
CA ALA A 93 6.67 -17.06 1.31
C ALA A 93 8.15 -16.90 0.93
N ALA A 94 8.69 -17.77 0.08
CA ALA A 94 10.05 -17.61 -0.45
C ALA A 94 10.18 -16.37 -1.33
N LEU A 95 9.15 -16.02 -2.11
CA LEU A 95 9.12 -14.82 -2.92
C LEU A 95 9.13 -13.55 -2.06
N TRP A 96 8.28 -13.48 -1.03
CA TRP A 96 8.27 -12.38 -0.04
C TRP A 96 9.64 -12.20 0.61
N ARG A 97 10.17 -13.26 1.24
CA ARG A 97 11.48 -13.20 1.93
C ARG A 97 12.61 -12.83 0.99
N ARG A 98 12.57 -13.27 -0.28
CA ARG A 98 13.56 -12.88 -1.28
C ARG A 98 13.51 -11.37 -1.55
N ALA A 99 12.31 -10.80 -1.72
CA ALA A 99 12.13 -9.37 -1.95
C ALA A 99 12.60 -8.53 -0.73
N VAL A 100 12.20 -8.92 0.48
CA VAL A 100 12.64 -8.30 1.74
C VAL A 100 14.16 -8.37 1.89
N ASN A 101 14.76 -9.56 1.71
CA ASN A 101 16.21 -9.71 1.78
C ASN A 101 16.92 -8.83 0.76
N ARG A 102 16.43 -8.79 -0.48
CA ARG A 102 16.98 -7.94 -1.54
C ARG A 102 16.95 -6.48 -1.11
N ALA A 103 15.79 -5.96 -0.70
CA ALA A 103 15.59 -4.56 -0.27
C ALA A 103 16.49 -4.16 0.91
N GLN A 104 16.84 -5.12 1.76
CA GLN A 104 17.67 -4.89 2.94
C GLN A 104 19.16 -5.21 2.75
N GLY A 105 19.63 -5.33 1.51
CA GLY A 105 21.07 -5.54 1.30
C GLY A 105 21.52 -7.00 1.47
N ARG A 106 20.60 -7.95 1.73
CA ARG A 106 20.89 -9.37 2.01
C ARG A 106 20.69 -10.28 0.79
N GLY A 107 21.41 -11.41 0.76
CA GLY A 107 21.36 -12.38 -0.35
C GLY A 107 22.13 -11.93 -1.59
N PRO A 108 22.12 -12.76 -2.67
CA PRO A 108 22.92 -12.50 -3.86
C PRO A 108 22.46 -11.22 -4.58
N ALA A 109 23.42 -10.44 -5.06
CA ALA A 109 23.20 -9.31 -5.95
C ALA A 109 22.91 -9.81 -7.38
N ALA A 110 21.81 -10.55 -7.53
CA ALA A 110 21.34 -10.98 -8.84
C ALA A 110 20.71 -9.79 -9.59
N GLY A 111 21.12 -9.60 -10.83
CA GLY A 111 20.64 -8.51 -11.68
C GLY A 111 21.27 -7.15 -11.36
N ASP A 112 20.93 -6.14 -12.16
CA ASP A 112 21.49 -4.79 -12.12
C ASP A 112 20.48 -3.71 -11.69
N LEU A 113 19.19 -4.06 -11.52
CA LEU A 113 18.24 -3.13 -10.90
C LEU A 113 18.64 -2.84 -9.46
N SER A 114 18.25 -1.66 -9.00
CA SER A 114 18.40 -1.30 -7.59
C SER A 114 17.71 -2.30 -6.66
N ARG A 115 18.22 -2.36 -5.45
CA ARG A 115 17.82 -3.36 -4.46
C ARG A 115 16.52 -3.00 -3.76
N GLY A 116 16.25 -1.70 -3.58
CA GLY A 116 15.03 -1.20 -2.94
C GLY A 116 13.80 -1.20 -3.86
N ASP A 117 13.84 -1.93 -4.97
CA ASP A 117 12.78 -1.99 -5.96
C ASP A 117 11.67 -2.96 -5.54
N ASP A 118 10.44 -2.46 -5.50
CA ASP A 118 9.22 -3.20 -5.14
C ASP A 118 8.62 -3.96 -6.32
N ARG A 119 8.84 -3.48 -7.54
CA ARG A 119 8.26 -4.03 -8.77
C ARG A 119 8.60 -5.51 -9.02
N PRO A 120 9.82 -6.01 -8.71
CA PRO A 120 10.14 -7.43 -8.86
C PRO A 120 9.21 -8.36 -8.06
N LEU A 121 8.79 -7.97 -6.86
CA LEU A 121 7.86 -8.76 -6.06
C LEU A 121 6.49 -8.82 -6.74
N TYR A 122 5.96 -7.67 -7.12
CA TYR A 122 4.64 -7.53 -7.75
C TYR A 122 4.54 -8.37 -9.03
N TRP A 123 5.45 -8.16 -9.98
CA TRP A 123 5.42 -8.86 -11.27
C TRP A 123 5.67 -10.37 -11.12
N ALA A 124 6.57 -10.78 -10.21
CA ALA A 124 6.82 -12.20 -10.00
C ALA A 124 5.62 -12.89 -9.37
N ARG A 125 4.92 -12.23 -8.44
CA ARG A 125 3.71 -12.77 -7.83
C ARG A 125 2.62 -12.95 -8.88
N LEU A 126 2.38 -11.97 -9.75
CA LEU A 126 1.43 -12.14 -10.86
C LEU A 126 1.82 -13.29 -11.79
N ALA A 127 3.12 -13.48 -12.06
CA ALA A 127 3.59 -14.61 -12.84
C ALA A 127 3.31 -15.96 -12.13
N LEU A 128 3.48 -16.04 -10.81
CA LEU A 128 3.08 -17.21 -10.02
C LEU A 128 1.55 -17.43 -10.07
N SER A 129 0.75 -16.38 -9.93
CA SER A 129 -0.72 -16.47 -9.98
C SER A 129 -1.19 -16.98 -11.35
N ARG A 130 -0.60 -16.48 -12.44
CA ARG A 130 -0.88 -16.97 -13.80
C ARG A 130 -0.55 -18.45 -13.96
N GLU A 131 0.60 -18.91 -13.47
CA GLU A 131 0.98 -20.34 -13.49
C GLU A 131 -0.01 -21.20 -12.70
N LEU A 132 -0.44 -20.74 -11.51
CA LEU A 132 -1.44 -21.44 -10.71
C LEU A 132 -2.78 -21.50 -11.44
N ARG A 133 -3.24 -20.39 -12.03
CA ARG A 133 -4.49 -20.28 -12.76
C ARG A 133 -4.58 -21.26 -13.94
N THR A 134 -3.53 -21.36 -14.74
CA THR A 134 -3.49 -22.21 -15.94
C THR A 134 -3.14 -23.66 -15.65
N TRP A 135 -2.69 -23.98 -14.42
CA TRP A 135 -2.26 -25.32 -14.07
C TRP A 135 -3.42 -26.31 -13.93
N THR A 136 -3.30 -27.46 -14.61
CA THR A 136 -4.22 -28.60 -14.53
C THR A 136 -3.54 -29.77 -13.80
N PRO A 137 -3.90 -30.07 -12.54
CA PRO A 137 -3.35 -31.21 -11.81
C PRO A 137 -3.81 -32.56 -12.34
N SER A 138 -3.05 -33.62 -12.01
CA SER A 138 -3.45 -35.02 -12.24
C SER A 138 -4.49 -35.54 -11.24
N PHE A 139 -4.98 -34.69 -10.34
CA PHE A 139 -5.94 -35.01 -9.30
C PHE A 139 -7.10 -34.00 -9.33
N ALA A 140 -8.24 -34.35 -8.73
CA ALA A 140 -9.40 -33.47 -8.72
C ALA A 140 -9.13 -32.14 -7.97
N LEU A 141 -9.26 -31.03 -8.68
CA LEU A 141 -9.17 -29.66 -8.17
C LEU A 141 -10.40 -28.88 -8.62
N ASN A 142 -11.33 -28.64 -7.69
CA ASN A 142 -12.51 -27.81 -7.94
C ASN A 142 -12.18 -26.31 -7.76
N ALA A 143 -13.12 -25.45 -8.14
CA ALA A 143 -12.97 -23.99 -8.06
C ALA A 143 -12.64 -23.51 -6.64
N GLN A 144 -13.36 -24.00 -5.62
CA GLN A 144 -13.12 -23.62 -4.22
C GLN A 144 -11.70 -23.95 -3.75
N ARG A 145 -11.19 -25.13 -4.09
CA ARG A 145 -9.81 -25.52 -3.74
C ARG A 145 -8.79 -24.69 -4.48
N ARG A 146 -9.06 -24.33 -5.74
CA ARG A 146 -8.18 -23.42 -6.51
C ARG A 146 -8.14 -22.04 -5.87
N GLU A 147 -9.29 -21.47 -5.51
CA GLU A 147 -9.40 -20.19 -4.81
C GLU A 147 -8.66 -20.21 -3.46
N THR A 148 -8.71 -21.31 -2.71
CA THR A 148 -7.92 -21.50 -1.49
C THR A 148 -6.41 -21.47 -1.77
N LEU A 149 -5.96 -22.09 -2.88
CA LEU A 149 -4.57 -22.02 -3.30
C LEU A 149 -4.19 -20.59 -3.70
N ASP A 150 -5.03 -19.89 -4.47
CA ASP A 150 -4.81 -18.49 -4.85
C ASP A 150 -4.70 -17.59 -3.62
N THR A 151 -5.62 -17.73 -2.66
CA THR A 151 -5.57 -17.03 -1.37
C THR A 151 -4.29 -17.37 -0.60
N ALA A 152 -3.85 -18.63 -0.64
CA ALA A 152 -2.60 -19.03 0.01
C ALA A 152 -1.36 -18.43 -0.65
N LEU A 153 -1.35 -18.28 -1.98
CA LEU A 153 -0.30 -17.62 -2.73
C LEU A 153 -0.25 -16.13 -2.38
N GLU A 154 -1.40 -15.44 -2.47
CA GLU A 154 -1.53 -14.02 -2.20
C GLU A 154 -1.08 -13.69 -0.78
N THR A 155 -1.66 -14.34 0.23
CA THR A 155 -1.33 -14.06 1.64
C THR A 155 0.14 -14.38 1.99
N ALA A 156 0.72 -15.43 1.43
CA ALA A 156 2.13 -15.80 1.69
C ALA A 156 3.13 -14.87 1.00
N SER A 157 2.80 -14.35 -0.19
CA SER A 157 3.69 -13.47 -0.98
C SER A 157 3.56 -11.98 -0.62
N ARG A 158 2.66 -11.64 0.30
CA ARG A 158 2.37 -10.27 0.76
C ARG A 158 2.82 -9.97 2.19
N GLY A 159 3.59 -10.87 2.80
CA GLY A 159 4.06 -10.74 4.18
C GLY A 159 3.03 -11.09 5.26
N GLN A 160 1.76 -11.29 4.92
CA GLN A 160 0.67 -11.51 5.91
C GLN A 160 0.87 -12.77 6.78
N ARG A 161 1.64 -13.75 6.28
CA ARG A 161 1.99 -14.96 7.02
C ARG A 161 3.34 -14.88 7.75
N ASP A 162 4.16 -13.87 7.46
CA ASP A 162 5.51 -13.72 8.03
C ASP A 162 5.53 -12.76 9.25
N VAL A 163 4.44 -12.01 9.52
CA VAL A 163 4.31 -11.10 10.67
C VAL A 163 4.58 -11.82 11.99
N GLY A 164 5.71 -11.50 12.62
CA GLY A 164 6.14 -12.12 13.87
C GLY A 164 6.86 -11.13 14.79
N PHE A 165 6.28 -10.87 15.97
CA PHE A 165 6.90 -10.00 16.96
C PHE A 165 7.74 -10.79 17.97
N PRO A 166 8.95 -10.30 18.32
CA PRO A 166 9.81 -10.93 19.32
C PRO A 166 9.28 -10.74 20.76
N ASP A 167 10.15 -11.00 21.74
CA ASP A 167 9.94 -10.84 23.18
C ASP A 167 9.20 -9.52 23.55
N ARG A 168 8.50 -9.54 24.70
CA ARG A 168 7.70 -8.45 25.27
C ARG A 168 8.46 -7.15 25.51
N ARG A 169 9.80 -7.13 25.48
CA ARG A 169 10.63 -5.94 25.68
C ARG A 169 10.81 -5.08 24.42
N VAL A 170 10.27 -5.51 23.29
CA VAL A 170 10.40 -4.83 22.00
C VAL A 170 9.04 -4.27 21.59
N LYS A 171 8.98 -2.97 21.28
CA LYS A 171 7.76 -2.36 20.76
C LYS A 171 7.37 -2.98 19.42
N ARG A 172 6.08 -3.21 19.21
CA ARG A 172 5.50 -3.97 18.10
C ARG A 172 4.83 -3.02 17.13
N VAL A 173 5.47 -2.79 15.99
CA VAL A 173 5.00 -1.84 14.97
C VAL A 173 4.55 -2.60 13.74
N LEU A 174 3.33 -2.34 13.27
CA LEU A 174 2.84 -2.85 11.98
C LEU A 174 2.78 -1.72 10.96
N VAL A 175 3.42 -1.90 9.82
CA VAL A 175 3.36 -0.95 8.69
C VAL A 175 2.75 -1.65 7.48
N THR A 176 1.82 -0.99 6.79
CA THR A 176 1.27 -1.54 5.54
C THR A 176 1.76 -0.75 4.33
N GLY A 177 1.84 -1.40 3.18
CA GLY A 177 2.07 -0.77 1.88
C GLY A 177 1.12 -1.31 0.82
N PHE A 178 1.29 -0.84 -0.42
CA PHE A 178 0.51 -1.28 -1.58
C PHE A 178 1.40 -1.72 -2.73
N ASP A 179 0.82 -2.55 -3.58
CA ASP A 179 1.36 -2.85 -4.90
C ASP A 179 1.41 -1.59 -5.81
N PRO A 180 2.21 -1.61 -6.89
CA PRO A 180 2.10 -0.65 -7.99
C PRO A 180 0.69 -0.60 -8.58
N PHE A 181 0.26 0.61 -9.01
CA PHE A 181 -1.04 0.85 -9.63
C PHE A 181 -0.95 1.96 -10.68
N THR A 182 -2.03 2.19 -11.46
CA THR A 182 -2.05 3.02 -12.68
C THR A 182 -1.19 2.48 -13.83
N LEU A 183 -1.05 1.15 -13.87
CA LEU A 183 -0.16 0.43 -14.79
C LEU A 183 -0.60 0.48 -16.26
N ASP A 184 -1.83 0.89 -16.54
CA ASP A 184 -2.25 1.19 -17.92
C ASP A 184 -1.70 2.52 -18.44
N ARG A 185 -1.39 3.45 -17.55
CA ARG A 185 -0.69 4.69 -17.90
C ARG A 185 0.80 4.43 -18.10
N ASP A 186 1.42 3.72 -17.17
CA ASP A 186 2.85 3.41 -17.23
C ASP A 186 3.17 2.13 -16.44
N VAL A 187 3.51 1.03 -17.13
CA VAL A 187 3.90 -0.24 -16.48
C VAL A 187 5.27 -0.22 -15.81
N ARG A 188 6.04 0.85 -15.99
CA ARG A 188 7.35 0.99 -15.37
C ARG A 188 7.27 1.47 -13.93
N ILE A 189 6.15 2.06 -13.49
CA ILE A 189 6.08 2.66 -12.15
C ILE A 189 6.14 1.62 -11.03
N GLY A 190 6.73 2.01 -9.90
CA GLY A 190 6.68 1.28 -8.63
C GLY A 190 5.78 2.00 -7.62
N ASN A 191 5.68 1.46 -6.41
CA ASN A 191 4.96 2.09 -5.31
C ASN A 191 5.91 2.34 -4.12
N PRO A 192 6.13 3.61 -3.72
CA PRO A 192 7.00 3.95 -2.60
C PRO A 192 6.55 3.33 -1.26
N SER A 193 5.24 3.08 -1.07
CA SER A 193 4.77 2.39 0.14
C SER A 193 5.12 0.90 0.15
N GLY A 194 5.03 0.23 -1.01
CA GLY A 194 5.51 -1.14 -1.19
C GLY A 194 7.02 -1.26 -1.00
N ALA A 195 7.79 -0.34 -1.57
CA ALA A 195 9.25 -0.28 -1.38
C ALA A 195 9.62 -0.07 0.09
N SER A 196 8.87 0.78 0.80
CA SER A 196 9.05 1.02 2.23
C SER A 196 8.73 -0.23 3.03
N ALA A 197 7.62 -0.94 2.75
CA ALA A 197 7.29 -2.19 3.43
C ALA A 197 8.45 -3.21 3.34
N LEU A 198 8.97 -3.45 2.13
CA LEU A 198 10.09 -4.39 1.93
C LEU A 198 11.36 -3.98 2.68
N ALA A 199 11.69 -2.69 2.67
CA ALA A 199 12.88 -2.17 3.34
C ALA A 199 12.78 -2.20 4.87
N LEU A 200 11.57 -2.12 5.42
CA LEU A 200 11.32 -2.03 6.86
C LEU A 200 11.01 -3.40 7.50
N ASP A 201 10.57 -4.39 6.72
CA ASP A 201 10.11 -5.69 7.22
C ASP A 201 11.12 -6.42 8.12
N GLY A 202 10.71 -6.73 9.33
CA GLY A 202 11.53 -7.40 10.32
C GLY A 202 12.73 -6.57 10.85
N THR A 203 12.81 -5.28 10.54
CA THR A 203 13.91 -4.44 11.04
C THR A 203 13.66 -3.98 12.48
N LEU A 204 14.74 -3.73 13.21
CA LEU A 204 14.71 -3.09 14.52
C LEU A 204 15.13 -1.63 14.38
N VAL A 205 14.32 -0.72 14.90
CA VAL A 205 14.70 0.69 15.08
C VAL A 205 14.93 0.98 16.56
N ARG A 206 15.90 1.83 16.87
CA ARG A 206 16.18 2.26 18.25
C ARG A 206 15.37 3.52 18.56
N THR A 207 14.62 3.47 19.64
CA THR A 207 13.84 4.60 20.20
C THR A 207 14.40 4.94 21.58
N ALA A 208 13.96 6.07 22.15
CA ALA A 208 14.33 6.45 23.52
C ALA A 208 13.90 5.39 24.56
N ASP A 209 12.76 4.71 24.32
CA ASP A 209 12.20 3.69 25.23
C ASP A 209 12.71 2.27 24.92
N GLY A 210 13.69 2.14 24.02
CA GLY A 210 14.23 0.86 23.60
C GLY A 210 13.90 0.47 22.15
N PRO A 211 14.14 -0.79 21.77
CA PRO A 211 13.97 -1.23 20.39
C PRO A 211 12.50 -1.37 20.00
N ALA A 212 12.18 -1.01 18.76
CA ALA A 212 10.90 -1.30 18.12
C ALA A 212 11.12 -2.21 16.90
N ARG A 213 10.34 -3.28 16.80
CA ARG A 213 10.30 -4.21 15.68
C ARG A 213 9.21 -3.75 14.71
N ILE A 214 9.60 -3.54 13.46
CA ILE A 214 8.67 -3.22 12.39
C ILE A 214 8.40 -4.50 11.60
N GLU A 215 7.14 -4.92 11.55
CA GLU A 215 6.64 -5.97 10.67
C GLU A 215 5.76 -5.33 9.60
N THR A 216 5.74 -5.90 8.40
CA THR A 216 5.04 -5.27 7.27
C THR A 216 4.16 -6.21 6.49
N VAL A 217 3.14 -5.64 5.84
CA VAL A 217 2.26 -6.33 4.89
C VAL A 217 1.99 -5.45 3.69
N VAL A 218 1.82 -6.03 2.51
CA VAL A 218 1.47 -5.31 1.27
C VAL A 218 0.10 -5.73 0.76
N PHE A 219 -0.75 -4.76 0.44
CA PHE A 219 -2.10 -4.99 -0.07
C PHE A 219 -2.20 -4.83 -1.59
N PRO A 220 -3.11 -5.59 -2.24
CA PRO A 220 -3.46 -5.35 -3.63
C PRO A 220 -4.19 -4.02 -3.79
N VAL A 221 -4.06 -3.44 -4.98
CA VAL A 221 -4.87 -2.30 -5.39
C VAL A 221 -6.06 -2.85 -6.18
N ARG A 222 -7.00 -3.50 -5.48
CA ARG A 222 -8.21 -4.14 -6.03
C ARG A 222 -9.40 -3.98 -5.08
N TRP A 223 -10.55 -3.57 -5.62
CA TRP A 223 -11.76 -3.32 -4.84
C TRP A 223 -12.39 -4.58 -4.26
N SER A 224 -12.32 -5.69 -5.00
CA SER A 224 -12.87 -6.99 -4.61
C SER A 224 -12.22 -7.51 -3.34
N ASP A 225 -10.89 -7.52 -3.26
CA ASP A 225 -10.15 -7.97 -2.07
C ASP A 225 -10.57 -7.22 -0.80
N PHE A 226 -10.79 -5.90 -0.93
CA PHE A 226 -11.22 -5.07 0.18
C PHE A 226 -12.67 -5.36 0.58
N ALA A 227 -13.57 -5.51 -0.40
CA ALA A 227 -14.96 -5.88 -0.16
C ALA A 227 -15.09 -7.28 0.49
N GLU A 228 -14.20 -8.20 0.13
CA GLU A 228 -14.12 -9.54 0.69
C GLU A 228 -13.45 -9.57 2.07
N GLY A 229 -12.94 -8.46 2.61
CA GLY A 229 -12.39 -8.37 3.96
C GLY A 229 -10.90 -8.74 4.09
N ALA A 230 -10.11 -8.56 3.02
CA ALA A 230 -8.67 -8.85 3.06
C ALA A 230 -7.92 -8.00 4.11
N VAL A 231 -8.33 -6.74 4.30
CA VAL A 231 -7.70 -5.82 5.28
C VAL A 231 -7.87 -6.36 6.70
N GLU A 232 -9.11 -6.66 7.09
CA GLU A 232 -9.45 -7.12 8.43
C GLU A 232 -8.79 -8.47 8.73
N ARG A 233 -8.82 -9.43 7.78
CA ARG A 233 -8.13 -10.72 7.94
C ARG A 233 -6.64 -10.57 8.19
N ALA A 234 -5.99 -9.62 7.51
CA ALA A 234 -4.55 -9.43 7.61
C ALA A 234 -4.13 -8.77 8.94
N VAL A 235 -4.94 -7.84 9.49
CA VAL A 235 -4.51 -7.00 10.62
C VAL A 235 -5.20 -7.29 11.95
N ALA A 236 -6.43 -7.83 11.95
CA ALA A 236 -7.27 -7.90 13.16
C ALA A 236 -6.61 -8.64 14.32
N ARG A 237 -5.97 -9.78 14.04
CA ARG A 237 -5.29 -10.59 15.06
C ARG A 237 -4.07 -9.90 15.67
N HIS A 238 -3.52 -8.89 15.01
CA HIS A 238 -2.31 -8.21 15.45
C HIS A 238 -2.64 -6.97 16.28
N LEU A 239 -3.67 -6.20 15.91
CA LEU A 239 -4.00 -4.91 16.51
C LEU A 239 -3.98 -4.88 18.06
N PRO A 240 -4.56 -5.85 18.81
CA PRO A 240 -4.54 -5.83 20.28
C PRO A 240 -3.15 -5.97 20.92
N HIS A 241 -2.13 -6.28 20.11
CA HIS A 241 -0.77 -6.56 20.56
C HIS A 241 0.25 -5.57 20.01
N LEU A 242 -0.18 -4.55 19.25
CA LEU A 242 0.71 -3.55 18.69
C LEU A 242 0.92 -2.40 19.68
N ASP A 243 2.06 -1.74 19.54
CA ASP A 243 2.35 -0.44 20.15
C ASP A 243 2.13 0.72 19.17
N LEU A 244 2.12 0.43 17.86
CA LEU A 244 1.86 1.38 16.79
C LEU A 244 1.40 0.61 15.54
N PHE A 245 0.47 1.18 14.78
CA PHE A 245 0.33 0.83 13.36
C PHE A 245 0.37 2.06 12.47
N THR A 246 0.81 1.90 11.23
CA THR A 246 0.71 2.95 10.22
C THR A 246 0.40 2.31 8.87
N THR A 247 -0.73 2.69 8.31
CA THR A 247 -1.03 2.35 6.92
C THR A 247 -0.34 3.37 6.02
N ILE A 248 0.38 2.92 4.98
CA ILE A 248 1.12 3.82 4.09
C ILE A 248 0.68 3.65 2.65
N SER A 249 0.41 4.77 1.99
CA SER A 249 0.08 4.83 0.57
C SER A 249 0.90 5.88 -0.15
N GLN A 250 1.02 5.75 -1.46
CA GLN A 250 1.54 6.80 -2.31
C GLN A 250 0.52 7.95 -2.40
N GLY A 251 0.95 9.18 -2.13
CA GLY A 251 0.13 10.38 -2.22
C GLY A 251 0.47 11.23 -3.42
N ARG A 252 0.98 12.45 -3.17
CA ARG A 252 1.23 13.46 -4.19
C ARG A 252 2.71 13.84 -4.28
N VAL A 253 3.05 14.77 -5.16
CA VAL A 253 4.44 15.13 -5.42
C VAL A 253 5.07 15.82 -4.20
N GLY A 254 6.27 15.36 -3.81
CA GLY A 254 7.23 16.14 -3.02
C GLY A 254 6.90 16.37 -1.55
N ARG A 255 5.91 15.68 -0.97
CA ARG A 255 5.55 15.82 0.45
C ARG A 255 4.97 14.55 1.06
N PHE A 256 5.05 14.46 2.38
CA PHE A 256 4.27 13.51 3.17
C PHE A 256 3.04 14.19 3.74
N ASP A 257 1.93 13.46 3.81
CA ASP A 257 0.69 13.91 4.47
C ASP A 257 0.33 12.90 5.57
N VAL A 258 0.24 13.35 6.82
CA VAL A 258 -0.34 12.57 7.93
C VAL A 258 -1.84 12.84 7.93
N GLU A 259 -2.63 11.86 7.53
CA GLU A 259 -4.06 12.05 7.33
C GLU A 259 -4.82 12.05 8.66
N ARG A 260 -5.55 13.12 8.93
CA ARG A 260 -6.27 13.25 10.19
C ARG A 260 -7.58 12.48 10.22
N THR A 261 -8.27 12.43 9.09
CA THR A 261 -9.61 11.86 8.99
C THR A 261 -9.78 11.05 7.71
N ASN A 262 -10.35 9.86 7.83
CA ASN A 262 -10.66 8.95 6.73
C ASN A 262 -12.18 8.84 6.54
N GLY A 263 -12.64 8.84 5.29
CA GLY A 263 -14.07 8.85 4.94
C GLY A 263 -14.61 7.50 4.49
N ALA A 264 -15.87 7.21 4.81
CA ALA A 264 -16.58 5.99 4.44
C ALA A 264 -17.11 5.98 2.98
N TRP A 265 -16.33 6.42 2.01
CA TRP A 265 -16.77 6.55 0.61
C TRP A 265 -15.72 6.07 -0.40
N ARG A 266 -16.20 5.50 -1.52
CA ARG A 266 -15.44 5.14 -2.71
C ARG A 266 -15.80 6.08 -3.87
N GLY A 267 -14.79 6.66 -4.51
CA GLY A 267 -14.94 7.64 -5.60
C GLY A 267 -15.11 7.07 -7.02
N GLY A 268 -14.81 5.78 -7.22
CA GLY A 268 -14.95 5.14 -8.53
C GLY A 268 -13.71 5.11 -9.43
N PHE A 269 -12.54 5.56 -8.96
CA PHE A 269 -11.32 5.41 -9.75
C PHE A 269 -11.01 3.91 -10.01
N PRO A 270 -10.63 3.51 -11.25
CA PRO A 270 -10.34 2.12 -11.57
C PRO A 270 -9.20 1.52 -10.73
N ASP A 271 -9.34 0.25 -10.37
CA ASP A 271 -8.30 -0.53 -9.70
C ASP A 271 -7.36 -1.23 -10.70
N ASN A 272 -6.47 -2.09 -10.21
CA ASN A 272 -5.54 -2.81 -11.08
C ASN A 272 -6.21 -3.83 -12.01
N GLU A 273 -7.44 -4.26 -11.72
CA GLU A 273 -8.24 -5.09 -12.63
C GLU A 273 -9.15 -4.24 -13.54
N ASN A 274 -8.94 -2.92 -13.56
CA ASN A 274 -9.76 -1.92 -14.25
C ASN A 274 -11.23 -1.89 -13.76
N ALA A 275 -11.51 -2.46 -12.59
CA ALA A 275 -12.82 -2.39 -11.98
C ALA A 275 -13.02 -1.05 -11.27
N SER A 276 -14.23 -0.52 -11.33
CA SER A 276 -14.65 0.70 -10.63
C SER A 276 -15.65 0.38 -9.53
N SER A 277 -15.60 1.10 -8.42
CA SER A 277 -16.57 0.99 -7.33
C SER A 277 -16.83 2.37 -6.72
N THR A 278 -18.11 2.76 -6.69
CA THR A 278 -18.57 4.05 -6.14
C THR A 278 -19.64 3.80 -5.08
N GLY A 279 -19.61 4.57 -3.99
CA GLY A 279 -20.59 4.47 -2.90
C GLY A 279 -19.95 4.26 -1.53
N PRO A 280 -20.74 3.90 -0.51
CA PRO A 280 -20.23 3.66 0.83
C PRO A 280 -19.18 2.54 0.86
N VAL A 281 -18.15 2.68 1.70
CA VAL A 281 -17.17 1.61 1.94
C VAL A 281 -17.90 0.39 2.54
N PRO A 282 -17.85 -0.80 1.92
CA PRO A 282 -18.57 -1.97 2.42
C PRO A 282 -17.89 -2.55 3.66
N VAL A 283 -18.58 -2.61 4.80
CA VAL A 283 -18.07 -3.18 6.06
C VAL A 283 -19.02 -4.24 6.61
N THR A 284 -18.53 -5.14 7.47
CA THR A 284 -19.32 -6.27 8.00
C THR A 284 -20.57 -5.88 8.80
N ASP A 285 -20.54 -4.73 9.48
CA ASP A 285 -21.66 -4.18 10.23
C ASP A 285 -21.97 -2.77 9.71
N PRO A 286 -22.74 -2.64 8.61
CA PRO A 286 -23.02 -1.35 8.00
C PRO A 286 -23.97 -0.50 8.84
N GLY A 287 -24.80 -1.10 9.71
CA GLY A 287 -25.78 -0.37 10.53
C GLY A 287 -25.13 0.54 11.58
N THR A 288 -23.91 0.22 12.02
CA THR A 288 -23.13 1.02 12.99
C THR A 288 -21.96 1.76 12.35
N GLN A 289 -21.91 1.82 11.03
CA GLN A 289 -20.78 2.38 10.29
C GLN A 289 -20.70 3.91 10.46
N PRO A 290 -19.62 4.47 11.04
CA PRO A 290 -19.45 5.91 11.10
C PRO A 290 -19.03 6.46 9.74
N GLN A 291 -19.44 7.69 9.41
CA GLN A 291 -19.00 8.38 8.19
C GLN A 291 -17.50 8.66 8.18
N TRP A 292 -16.93 8.87 9.36
CA TRP A 292 -15.56 9.32 9.55
C TRP A 292 -14.86 8.49 10.63
N THR A 293 -13.57 8.26 10.42
CA THR A 293 -12.65 7.76 11.47
C THR A 293 -11.45 8.68 11.55
N SER A 294 -10.79 8.76 12.71
CA SER A 294 -9.69 9.70 12.93
C SER A 294 -8.41 9.01 13.38
N THR A 295 -7.28 9.59 12.97
CA THR A 295 -5.96 9.14 13.40
C THR A 295 -5.75 9.32 14.90
N THR A 296 -4.94 8.43 15.48
CA THR A 296 -4.33 8.56 16.81
C THR A 296 -2.81 8.60 16.72
N LEU A 297 -2.23 8.77 15.51
CA LEU A 297 -0.81 9.03 15.35
C LEU A 297 -0.43 10.34 16.02
N PRO A 298 0.83 10.52 16.47
CA PRO A 298 1.31 11.78 17.01
C PRO A 298 1.58 12.78 15.86
N TYR A 299 0.53 13.18 15.13
CA TYR A 299 0.59 13.98 13.89
C TYR A 299 1.39 15.27 14.06
N ARG A 300 1.24 15.98 15.19
CA ARG A 300 1.99 17.21 15.48
C ARG A 300 3.49 16.94 15.53
N ARG A 301 3.89 15.92 16.28
CA ARG A 301 5.30 15.48 16.38
C ARG A 301 5.84 15.09 15.01
N LEU A 302 5.05 14.34 14.22
CA LEU A 302 5.47 13.91 12.88
C LEU A 302 5.66 15.09 11.92
N ALA A 303 4.78 16.09 11.97
CA ALA A 303 4.87 17.29 11.13
C ALA A 303 6.01 18.23 11.55
N GLU A 304 6.31 18.32 12.86
CA GLU A 304 7.36 19.19 13.40
C GLU A 304 8.77 18.54 13.37
N ALA A 305 8.87 17.22 13.25
CA ALA A 305 10.14 16.51 13.29
C ALA A 305 10.95 16.59 11.97
N GLU A 306 12.25 16.84 12.09
CA GLU A 306 13.20 16.72 10.98
C GLU A 306 13.46 15.24 10.66
N THR A 307 12.67 14.70 9.73
CA THR A 307 12.73 13.26 9.36
C THR A 307 13.38 12.98 8.01
N GLY A 308 13.56 14.00 7.17
CA GLY A 308 14.14 13.82 5.84
C GLY A 308 13.92 15.02 4.91
N PRO A 309 14.18 14.84 3.61
CA PRO A 309 14.22 15.94 2.64
C PRO A 309 12.83 16.44 2.23
N PHE A 310 11.77 15.68 2.49
CA PHE A 310 10.40 16.06 2.12
C PHE A 310 9.69 16.70 3.33
N PRO A 311 8.92 17.78 3.15
CA PRO A 311 8.06 18.30 4.21
C PRO A 311 6.97 17.29 4.58
N VAL A 312 6.54 17.34 5.85
CA VAL A 312 5.49 16.50 6.41
C VAL A 312 4.35 17.42 6.88
N TYR A 313 3.15 17.19 6.37
CA TYR A 313 1.97 18.00 6.68
C TYR A 313 1.01 17.23 7.59
N ASP A 314 0.44 17.93 8.59
CA ASP A 314 -0.79 17.51 9.26
C ASP A 314 -1.96 17.82 8.32
N ASN A 315 -2.46 16.82 7.61
CA ASN A 315 -3.50 17.01 6.60
C ASN A 315 -4.90 16.82 7.21
N THR A 316 -5.65 17.91 7.27
CA THR A 316 -6.99 17.97 7.86
C THR A 316 -8.11 18.09 6.83
N GLU A 317 -7.77 18.30 5.56
CA GLU A 317 -8.75 18.52 4.51
C GLU A 317 -9.61 17.28 4.27
N VAL A 318 -10.92 17.46 4.13
CA VAL A 318 -11.87 16.40 3.73
C VAL A 318 -12.87 16.94 2.72
N THR A 319 -13.56 16.05 2.00
CA THR A 319 -14.75 16.41 1.22
C THR A 319 -15.97 15.73 1.80
N GLU A 320 -16.99 16.52 2.13
CA GLU A 320 -18.20 16.06 2.81
C GLU A 320 -19.46 16.53 2.09
N VAL A 321 -20.59 15.87 2.36
CA VAL A 321 -21.91 16.49 2.21
C VAL A 321 -22.35 16.95 3.60
N PRO A 322 -22.54 18.26 3.85
CA PRO A 322 -22.93 18.78 5.18
C PRO A 322 -24.28 18.22 5.63
N ALA A 323 -24.53 18.22 6.94
CA ALA A 323 -25.83 17.81 7.49
C ALA A 323 -26.97 18.65 6.88
N GLY A 324 -27.97 17.98 6.29
CA GLY A 324 -29.09 18.64 5.59
C GLY A 324 -28.77 19.15 4.18
N GLY A 325 -27.53 18.99 3.71
CA GLY A 325 -27.12 19.33 2.35
C GLY A 325 -27.22 18.16 1.37
N THR A 326 -27.06 18.45 0.08
CA THR A 326 -27.01 17.46 -1.01
C THR A 326 -25.70 17.50 -1.79
N GLU A 327 -25.02 18.65 -1.78
CA GLU A 327 -23.81 18.87 -2.58
C GLU A 327 -22.52 18.63 -1.78
N PRO A 328 -21.51 17.98 -2.38
CA PRO A 328 -20.18 17.87 -1.79
C PRO A 328 -19.48 19.22 -1.66
N VAL A 329 -18.76 19.41 -0.55
CA VAL A 329 -17.93 20.59 -0.27
C VAL A 329 -16.62 20.17 0.39
N THR A 330 -15.53 20.86 0.03
CA THR A 330 -14.24 20.68 0.69
C THR A 330 -14.20 21.46 2.00
N ARG A 331 -13.66 20.85 3.05
CA ARG A 331 -13.46 21.44 4.37
C ARG A 331 -11.98 21.36 4.73
N PRO A 332 -11.29 22.50 4.92
CA PRO A 332 -9.87 22.48 5.26
C PRO A 332 -9.60 21.92 6.67
N ASP A 333 -10.55 22.07 7.60
CA ASP A 333 -10.34 21.79 9.02
C ASP A 333 -11.07 20.52 9.51
N GLY A 334 -11.30 19.55 8.63
CA GLY A 334 -11.99 18.30 8.92
C GLY A 334 -13.52 18.37 8.77
N PRO A 335 -14.23 17.26 9.05
CA PRO A 335 -15.65 17.16 8.80
C PRO A 335 -16.50 17.92 9.83
N THR A 336 -17.63 18.45 9.39
CA THR A 336 -18.63 19.06 10.27
C THR A 336 -19.52 17.98 10.94
N PRO A 337 -20.05 18.24 12.15
CA PRO A 337 -20.91 17.29 12.84
C PRO A 337 -22.12 16.85 11.99
N GLY A 338 -22.36 15.54 11.91
CA GLY A 338 -23.47 14.97 11.15
C GLY A 338 -23.30 14.93 9.63
N SER A 339 -22.13 15.33 9.11
CA SER A 339 -21.86 15.27 7.68
C SER A 339 -21.66 13.84 7.15
N SER A 340 -21.88 13.65 5.86
CA SER A 340 -21.63 12.39 5.15
C SER A 340 -20.31 12.45 4.36
N ALA A 341 -19.58 11.35 4.33
CA ALA A 341 -18.28 11.31 3.67
C ALA A 341 -18.39 11.28 2.14
N ARG A 342 -17.47 12.01 1.49
CA ARG A 342 -17.18 11.91 0.05
C ARG A 342 -15.70 11.68 -0.21
N ALA A 343 -14.80 12.28 0.57
CA ALA A 343 -13.38 11.94 0.59
C ALA A 343 -12.79 12.23 1.97
N GLY A 344 -11.91 11.36 2.47
CA GLY A 344 -11.04 11.68 3.60
C GLY A 344 -9.82 12.49 3.16
N GLY A 345 -8.88 12.74 4.07
CA GLY A 345 -7.62 13.44 3.72
C GLY A 345 -6.81 12.69 2.66
N GLY A 346 -6.91 11.36 2.67
CA GLY A 346 -6.33 10.48 1.67
C GLY A 346 -7.11 10.36 0.36
N GLY A 347 -8.17 11.14 0.15
CA GLY A 347 -9.08 11.03 -0.99
C GLY A 347 -10.22 10.03 -0.76
N ASP A 348 -10.67 9.38 -1.82
CA ASP A 348 -11.80 8.45 -1.86
C ASP A 348 -11.45 7.13 -2.59
N TYR A 349 -10.14 6.86 -2.70
CA TYR A 349 -9.59 5.63 -3.28
C TYR A 349 -9.20 4.60 -2.21
N LEU A 350 -8.56 3.50 -2.63
CA LEU A 350 -8.12 2.41 -1.75
C LEU A 350 -7.16 2.84 -0.63
N SER A 351 -6.42 3.94 -0.80
CA SER A 351 -5.60 4.55 0.25
C SER A 351 -6.43 5.05 1.43
N ASN A 352 -7.49 5.81 1.14
CA ASN A 352 -8.48 6.21 2.14
C ASN A 352 -9.21 5.00 2.71
N GLU A 353 -9.56 4.00 1.88
CA GLU A 353 -10.31 2.85 2.36
C GLU A 353 -9.51 1.98 3.35
N ILE A 354 -8.22 1.71 3.11
CA ILE A 354 -7.42 0.94 4.08
C ILE A 354 -7.30 1.72 5.39
N ALA A 355 -7.09 3.03 5.30
CA ALA A 355 -6.99 3.91 6.46
C ALA A 355 -8.28 3.89 7.28
N TYR A 356 -9.41 4.02 6.60
CA TYR A 356 -10.75 3.94 7.20
C TYR A 356 -11.00 2.58 7.86
N ARG A 357 -10.75 1.47 7.15
CA ARG A 357 -11.00 0.11 7.66
C ARG A 357 -10.16 -0.24 8.88
N VAL A 358 -8.84 0.02 8.85
CA VAL A 358 -7.95 -0.31 9.97
C VAL A 358 -8.26 0.57 11.19
N THR A 359 -8.58 1.85 10.96
CA THR A 359 -8.98 2.78 12.04
C THR A 359 -10.35 2.41 12.61
N LEU A 360 -11.32 2.05 11.78
CA LEU A 360 -12.62 1.54 12.21
C LEU A 360 -12.48 0.24 13.02
N LEU A 361 -11.57 -0.64 12.60
CA LEU A 361 -11.31 -1.90 13.30
C LEU A 361 -10.65 -1.68 14.67
N ARG A 362 -9.61 -0.83 14.74
CA ARG A 362 -9.04 -0.34 16.02
C ARG A 362 -10.16 0.17 16.93
N ASP A 363 -11.07 0.93 16.32
CA ASP A 363 -12.14 1.60 17.03
C ASP A 363 -13.19 0.63 17.59
N ARG A 364 -13.59 -0.36 16.80
CA ARG A 364 -14.51 -1.44 17.20
C ARG A 364 -13.92 -2.36 18.26
N LEU A 365 -12.60 -2.56 18.22
CA LEU A 365 -11.85 -3.29 19.25
C LEU A 365 -11.59 -2.47 20.53
N ARG A 366 -12.09 -1.22 20.60
CA ARG A 366 -11.90 -0.30 21.74
C ARG A 366 -10.42 0.03 22.03
N LEU A 367 -9.58 0.00 21.01
CA LEU A 367 -8.15 0.28 21.09
C LEU A 367 -7.83 1.76 20.81
N ARG A 368 -8.64 2.70 21.30
CA ARG A 368 -8.45 4.15 21.04
C ARG A 368 -7.10 4.69 21.55
N HIS A 369 -6.46 3.99 22.47
CA HIS A 369 -5.13 4.33 22.99
C HIS A 369 -3.98 3.88 22.08
N LEU A 370 -4.23 2.95 21.14
CA LEU A 370 -3.23 2.48 20.19
C LEU A 370 -2.94 3.59 19.17
N PRO A 371 -1.72 4.14 19.11
CA PRO A 371 -1.34 5.08 18.06
C PRO A 371 -1.46 4.42 16.68
N GLY A 372 -2.17 5.08 15.78
CA GLY A 372 -2.63 4.44 14.56
C GLY A 372 -3.23 5.41 13.55
N GLY A 373 -2.88 5.27 12.27
CA GLY A 373 -3.37 6.16 11.24
C GLY A 373 -2.82 5.87 9.86
N HIS A 374 -2.87 6.90 9.01
CA HIS A 374 -2.47 6.83 7.62
C HIS A 374 -1.43 7.89 7.28
N LEU A 375 -0.45 7.48 6.49
CA LEU A 375 0.61 8.33 5.99
C LEU A 375 0.65 8.20 4.47
N HIS A 376 0.45 9.31 3.77
CA HIS A 376 0.77 9.40 2.36
C HIS A 376 2.22 9.78 2.15
N THR A 377 2.91 9.07 1.26
CA THR A 377 4.27 9.39 0.83
C THR A 377 4.28 10.30 -0.39
N PRO A 378 5.42 10.95 -0.71
CA PRO A 378 5.64 11.49 -2.03
C PRO A 378 5.47 10.41 -3.12
N VAL A 379 5.05 10.79 -4.33
CA VAL A 379 5.10 9.89 -5.50
C VAL A 379 6.52 9.65 -5.98
N LEU A 380 6.74 8.49 -6.59
CA LEU A 380 7.97 8.23 -7.35
C LEU A 380 7.99 9.03 -8.65
N ARG A 381 9.17 9.51 -9.07
CA ARG A 381 9.35 10.23 -10.33
C ARG A 381 10.57 9.73 -11.08
N PHE A 382 10.40 9.50 -12.37
CA PHE A 382 11.52 9.40 -13.31
C PHE A 382 12.13 10.79 -13.53
N GLY A 383 13.40 10.81 -13.94
CA GLY A 383 14.04 12.04 -14.38
C GLY A 383 13.36 12.64 -15.61
N ALA A 384 13.56 13.93 -15.85
CA ALA A 384 12.88 14.70 -16.90
C ALA A 384 12.97 14.01 -18.29
N GLU A 385 14.14 13.48 -18.61
CA GLU A 385 14.45 12.79 -19.87
C GLU A 385 13.84 11.37 -19.99
N ASN A 386 13.23 10.85 -18.93
CA ASN A 386 12.71 9.48 -18.85
C ASN A 386 11.19 9.42 -18.58
N THR A 387 10.50 10.53 -18.82
CA THR A 387 9.06 10.70 -18.52
C THR A 387 8.13 10.00 -19.52
N ASP A 388 8.54 9.77 -20.78
CA ASP A 388 7.71 9.09 -21.78
C ASP A 388 7.74 7.55 -21.56
N PRO A 389 6.61 6.90 -21.25
CA PRO A 389 6.55 5.44 -21.05
C PRO A 389 6.88 4.61 -22.27
N ARG A 390 6.73 5.17 -23.48
CA ARG A 390 6.91 4.44 -24.74
C ARG A 390 8.38 4.31 -25.14
N THR A 391 9.21 5.27 -24.74
CA THR A 391 10.63 5.35 -25.15
C THR A 391 11.58 5.31 -23.97
N GLY A 392 11.10 5.59 -22.76
CA GLY A 392 11.92 5.62 -21.57
C GLY A 392 12.34 4.25 -21.06
N THR A 393 13.39 4.26 -20.25
CA THR A 393 13.93 3.08 -19.58
C THR A 393 13.15 2.78 -18.29
N VAL A 394 13.26 1.54 -17.78
CA VAL A 394 12.57 1.12 -16.56
C VAL A 394 13.16 1.72 -15.27
N THR A 395 14.32 2.38 -15.31
CA THR A 395 14.90 3.03 -14.14
C THR A 395 15.90 4.10 -14.57
N ASP A 396 16.05 5.14 -13.76
CA ASP A 396 17.08 6.16 -13.92
C ASP A 396 17.58 6.64 -12.55
N PRO A 397 18.72 7.37 -12.49
CA PRO A 397 19.28 7.80 -11.21
C PRO A 397 18.37 8.69 -10.35
N GLU A 398 17.46 9.47 -10.94
CA GLU A 398 16.52 10.30 -10.18
C GLU A 398 15.43 9.46 -9.53
N PHE A 399 14.85 8.51 -10.28
CA PHE A 399 13.90 7.53 -9.74
C PHE A 399 14.48 6.77 -8.55
N GLU A 400 15.73 6.35 -8.66
CA GLU A 400 16.43 5.60 -7.62
C GLU A 400 16.72 6.42 -6.37
N ARG A 401 17.24 7.65 -6.52
CA ARG A 401 17.45 8.57 -5.41
C ARG A 401 16.14 8.91 -4.72
N ASN A 402 15.11 9.25 -5.50
CA ASN A 402 13.80 9.62 -5.00
C ASN A 402 13.17 8.50 -4.16
N ARG A 403 13.22 7.25 -4.65
CA ARG A 403 12.77 6.09 -3.87
C ARG A 403 13.57 5.92 -2.58
N SER A 404 14.90 6.01 -2.67
CA SER A 404 15.75 5.82 -1.49
C SER A 404 15.49 6.87 -0.41
N ASP A 405 15.27 8.13 -0.81
CA ASP A 405 14.96 9.21 0.12
C ASP A 405 13.60 9.04 0.78
N ILE A 406 12.58 8.64 0.02
CA ILE A 406 11.24 8.37 0.56
C ILE A 406 11.31 7.22 1.58
N VAL A 407 11.93 6.10 1.24
CA VAL A 407 12.04 4.93 2.14
C VAL A 407 12.79 5.28 3.42
N ARG A 408 13.88 6.05 3.31
CA ARG A 408 14.64 6.52 4.48
C ARG A 408 13.78 7.41 5.37
N GLN A 409 13.04 8.35 4.80
CA GLN A 409 12.18 9.23 5.58
C GLN A 409 10.98 8.50 6.19
N VAL A 410 10.40 7.49 5.52
CA VAL A 410 9.38 6.62 6.11
C VAL A 410 9.92 5.90 7.35
N ARG A 411 11.15 5.37 7.30
CA ARG A 411 11.79 4.76 8.49
C ARG A 411 11.88 5.75 9.66
N GLU A 412 12.30 6.98 9.39
CA GLU A 412 12.41 8.01 10.42
C GLU A 412 11.05 8.45 10.96
N LEU A 413 10.04 8.58 10.11
CA LEU A 413 8.66 8.88 10.53
C LEU A 413 8.08 7.77 11.42
N VAL A 414 8.26 6.51 11.05
CA VAL A 414 7.83 5.37 11.88
C VAL A 414 8.58 5.35 13.21
N ARG A 415 9.90 5.62 13.20
CA ARG A 415 10.71 5.74 14.42
C ARG A 415 10.23 6.87 15.34
N THR A 416 9.87 8.02 14.76
CA THR A 416 9.31 9.17 15.47
C THR A 416 7.91 8.90 16.02
N ALA A 417 7.07 8.17 15.29
CA ALA A 417 5.71 7.84 15.69
C ALA A 417 5.66 6.87 16.90
N VAL A 418 6.62 5.95 17.00
CA VAL A 418 6.69 4.96 18.10
C VAL A 418 7.38 5.52 19.35
N ALA A 419 8.09 6.65 19.23
CA ALA A 419 8.65 7.37 20.36
C ALA A 419 7.54 8.04 21.19
N PRO A 420 7.70 8.16 22.51
CA PRO A 420 6.67 8.65 23.42
C PRO A 420 6.33 10.12 23.16
#